data_AF-A0AAP0MGF7-F1
#
_entry.id   AF-A0AAP0MGF7-F1
#
_cell.length_a   1.000
_cell.length_b   1.000
_cell.length_c   1.000
_cell.angle_alpha   90.00
_cell.angle_beta   90.00
_cell.angle_gamma   90.00
#
_symmetry.space_group_name_H-M   'P 1'
#
loop_
_entity.id
_entity.type
_entity.pdbx_description
1 polymer ?
#
loop_
_entity_poly.entity_id
_entity_poly.type
_entity_poly.pdbx_seq_one_letter_code
_entity_poly.pdbx_strand_id
1 'polypeptide(L)'
;MFESQTSVELPVLDISQPLQPSAVSSFTKACKRRGFFLISNHGISRDLYRRLFQESFSTSLLMPSLNLVLHLLQILTLLTSLLLHSLRVSEFLDQTSLHLQMSSLTKQKALENEVEGLGMHTDMSCITIVYQDEIGGLQVRSKEGKWIDIRPREGT
;
A
#
# COMPACT_ATOMS: atom_id res chain seq x y z
N MET A 1 -21.89 1.61 20.35
CA MET A 1 -22.58 2.01 19.12
C MET A 1 -21.69 3.04 18.45
N PHE A 2 -20.76 2.61 17.57
CA PHE A 2 -19.82 3.53 16.91
C PHE A 2 -20.49 4.10 15.66
N GLU A 3 -20.59 5.42 15.62
CA GLU A 3 -21.23 6.20 14.57
C GLU A 3 -20.49 6.06 13.23
N SER A 4 -21.27 5.85 12.16
CA SER A 4 -20.99 6.15 10.74
C SER A 4 -19.52 6.17 10.31
N GLN A 5 -19.06 5.06 9.71
CA GLN A 5 -17.80 4.94 8.99
C GLN A 5 -17.70 6.01 7.89
N THR A 6 -17.02 7.11 8.16
CA THR A 6 -16.66 8.09 7.13
C THR A 6 -15.64 7.43 6.19
N SER A 7 -16.07 6.91 5.04
CA SER A 7 -15.13 6.55 3.98
C SER A 7 -14.47 7.84 3.49
N VAL A 8 -13.20 8.02 3.81
CA VAL A 8 -12.44 9.17 3.32
C VAL A 8 -11.84 8.79 1.98
N GLU A 9 -12.09 9.59 0.95
CA GLU A 9 -11.42 9.43 -0.33
C GLU A 9 -9.93 9.78 -0.17
N LEU A 10 -9.08 8.76 -0.29
CA LEU A 10 -7.63 8.93 -0.31
C LEU A 10 -7.21 9.56 -1.65
N PRO A 11 -6.19 10.42 -1.65
CA PRO A 11 -5.62 10.91 -2.90
C PRO A 11 -5.08 9.74 -3.72
N VAL A 12 -5.27 9.80 -5.03
CA VAL A 12 -4.77 8.79 -5.98
C VAL A 12 -3.58 9.37 -6.74
N LEU A 13 -2.49 8.63 -6.78
CA LEU A 13 -1.28 8.93 -7.54
C LEU A 13 -1.24 8.05 -8.79
N ASP A 14 -1.47 8.64 -9.95
CA ASP A 14 -1.27 7.98 -11.24
C ASP A 14 0.23 7.93 -11.56
N ILE A 15 0.79 6.72 -11.66
CA ILE A 15 2.23 6.52 -11.91
C ILE A 15 2.57 6.24 -13.37
N SER A 16 1.58 6.24 -14.26
CA SER A 16 1.82 6.16 -15.71
C SER A 16 2.30 7.49 -16.30
N GLN A 17 2.07 8.59 -15.58
CA GLN A 17 2.42 9.93 -16.02
C GLN A 17 3.87 10.28 -15.66
N PRO A 18 4.56 11.10 -16.48
CA PRO A 18 5.88 11.61 -16.12
C PRO A 18 5.88 12.37 -14.79
N LEU A 19 7.02 12.37 -14.10
CA LEU A 19 7.25 13.15 -12.88
C LEU A 19 7.14 14.65 -13.17
N GLN A 20 5.94 15.20 -13.03
CA GLN A 20 5.69 16.64 -13.11
C GLN A 20 5.80 17.29 -11.71
N PRO A 21 6.16 18.59 -11.61
CA PRO A 21 6.19 19.28 -10.32
C PRO A 21 4.87 19.23 -9.54
N SER A 22 3.73 19.15 -10.25
CA SER A 22 2.40 18.96 -9.66
C SER A 22 2.24 17.59 -8.98
N ALA A 23 2.85 16.54 -9.53
CA ALA A 23 2.84 15.20 -8.93
C ALA A 23 3.64 15.19 -7.62
N VAL A 24 4.83 15.82 -7.61
CA VAL A 24 5.63 15.99 -6.38
C VAL A 24 4.82 16.74 -5.32
N SER A 25 4.21 17.87 -5.68
CA SER A 25 3.38 18.66 -4.75
C SER A 25 2.20 17.87 -4.19
N SER A 26 1.50 17.12 -5.04
CA SER A 26 0.38 16.26 -4.65
C SER A 26 0.82 15.13 -3.72
N PHE A 27 1.93 14.47 -4.04
CA PHE A 27 2.57 13.45 -3.21
C PHE A 27 2.97 14.03 -1.84
N THR A 28 3.71 15.14 -1.80
CA THR A 28 4.10 15.82 -0.55
C THR A 28 2.89 16.15 0.31
N LYS A 29 1.80 16.63 -0.31
CA LYS A 29 0.55 16.96 0.40
C LYS A 29 -0.13 15.72 0.97
N ALA A 30 -0.16 14.62 0.21
CA ALA A 30 -0.73 13.34 0.66
C ALA A 30 0.05 12.79 1.88
N CYS A 31 1.38 12.72 1.78
CA CYS A 31 2.26 12.28 2.87
C CYS A 31 2.09 13.14 4.14
N LYS A 32 2.09 14.48 4.01
CA LYS A 32 1.98 15.38 5.18
C LYS A 32 0.60 15.38 5.82
N ARG A 33 -0.47 15.20 5.05
CA ARG A 33 -1.85 15.28 5.57
C ARG A 33 -2.34 13.95 6.12
N ARG A 34 -2.11 12.85 5.41
CA ARG A 34 -2.70 11.54 5.71
C ARG A 34 -1.64 10.48 6.01
N GLY A 35 -0.49 10.52 5.34
CA GLY A 35 0.49 9.44 5.37
C GLY A 35 0.11 8.22 4.53
N PHE A 36 -1.08 8.24 3.91
CA PHE A 36 -1.62 7.18 3.04
C PHE A 36 -2.19 7.78 1.76
N PHE A 37 -2.06 7.05 0.66
CA PHE A 37 -2.60 7.39 -0.66
C PHE A 37 -2.74 6.11 -1.49
N LEU A 38 -3.55 6.16 -2.54
CA LEU A 38 -3.71 5.07 -3.50
C LEU A 38 -2.78 5.30 -4.70
N ILE A 39 -2.33 4.24 -5.36
CA ILE A 39 -1.51 4.31 -6.57
C ILE A 39 -2.31 3.70 -7.69
N SER A 40 -2.41 4.34 -8.86
CA SER A 40 -3.13 3.77 -10.01
C SER A 40 -2.22 3.62 -11.23
N ASN A 41 -2.67 2.82 -12.20
CA ASN A 41 -1.97 2.59 -13.47
C ASN A 41 -0.54 2.04 -13.28
N HIS A 42 -0.36 1.19 -12.28
CA HIS A 42 0.93 0.62 -11.91
C HIS A 42 1.34 -0.64 -12.70
N GLY A 43 0.51 -1.08 -13.65
CA GLY A 43 0.82 -2.21 -14.56
C GLY A 43 0.68 -3.61 -13.95
N ILE A 44 0.40 -3.72 -12.64
CA ILE A 44 0.20 -5.02 -11.97
C ILE A 44 -1.25 -5.47 -12.21
N SER A 45 -1.42 -6.56 -12.98
CA SER A 45 -2.75 -7.12 -13.23
C SER A 45 -3.28 -7.91 -12.03
N ARG A 46 -4.61 -7.96 -11.86
CA ARG A 46 -5.27 -8.77 -10.82
C ARG A 46 -4.92 -10.26 -10.97
N ASP A 47 -4.77 -10.75 -12.20
CA ASP A 47 -4.32 -12.13 -12.47
C ASP A 47 -2.92 -12.40 -11.92
N LEU A 48 -2.00 -11.44 -12.07
CA LEU A 48 -0.64 -11.57 -11.58
C LEU A 48 -0.62 -11.70 -10.06
N TYR A 49 -1.36 -10.84 -9.36
CA TYR A 49 -1.51 -10.93 -7.91
C TYR A 49 -2.18 -12.25 -7.49
N ARG A 50 -3.28 -12.64 -8.13
CA ARG A 50 -4.02 -13.86 -7.79
C ARG A 50 -3.13 -15.09 -7.87
N ARG A 51 -2.28 -15.19 -8.90
CA ARG A 51 -1.30 -16.28 -9.03
C ARG A 51 -0.33 -16.30 -7.85
N LEU A 52 0.27 -15.16 -7.52
CA LEU A 52 1.18 -15.05 -6.38
C LEU A 52 0.51 -15.48 -5.07
N PHE A 53 -0.71 -14.99 -4.83
CA PHE A 53 -1.46 -15.34 -3.63
C PHE A 53 -1.77 -16.84 -3.58
N GLN A 54 -2.28 -17.44 -4.67
CA GLN A 54 -2.56 -18.89 -4.75
C GLN A 54 -1.29 -19.74 -4.57
N GLU A 55 -0.20 -19.33 -5.21
CA GLU A 55 1.10 -20.00 -5.11
C GLU A 55 1.67 -19.90 -3.69
N SER A 56 1.40 -18.83 -2.94
CA SER A 56 1.89 -18.67 -1.56
C SER A 56 1.31 -19.68 -0.56
N PHE A 57 0.17 -20.31 -0.86
CA PHE A 57 -0.38 -21.42 -0.06
C PHE A 57 0.15 -22.79 -0.47
N SER A 58 0.82 -22.88 -1.62
CA SER A 58 1.46 -24.10 -2.07
C SER A 58 2.89 -24.12 -1.54
N THR A 59 3.23 -25.11 -0.72
CA THR A 59 4.46 -25.22 0.11
C THR A 59 5.79 -25.30 -0.65
N SER A 60 5.87 -24.89 -1.92
CA SER A 60 7.11 -24.81 -2.69
C SER A 60 7.70 -23.40 -2.64
N LEU A 61 8.96 -23.28 -2.25
CA LEU A 61 9.79 -22.07 -2.41
C LEU A 61 9.63 -21.52 -3.83
N LEU A 62 8.86 -20.45 -3.99
CA LEU A 62 8.66 -19.82 -5.29
C LEU A 62 9.13 -18.37 -5.25
N MET A 63 9.99 -18.03 -6.21
CA MET A 63 10.34 -16.65 -6.50
C MET A 63 9.11 -15.97 -7.13
N PRO A 64 8.77 -14.73 -6.73
CA PRO A 64 7.78 -13.94 -7.46
C PRO A 64 8.16 -13.88 -8.94
N SER A 65 7.18 -13.88 -9.84
CA SER A 65 7.50 -13.73 -11.27
C SER A 65 8.35 -12.47 -11.51
N LEU A 66 9.34 -12.55 -12.41
CA LEU A 66 10.21 -11.41 -12.72
C LEU A 66 9.41 -10.15 -13.06
N ASN A 67 8.27 -10.30 -13.74
CA ASN A 67 7.38 -9.20 -14.06
C ASN A 67 6.86 -8.47 -12.82
N LEU A 68 6.44 -9.18 -11.77
CA LEU A 68 6.01 -8.53 -10.53
C LEU A 68 7.17 -7.75 -9.90
N VAL A 69 8.34 -8.40 -9.78
CA VAL A 69 9.52 -7.78 -9.16
C VAL A 69 9.89 -6.50 -9.91
N LEU A 70 9.87 -6.51 -11.23
CA LEU A 70 10.14 -5.32 -12.05
C LEU A 70 9.12 -4.20 -11.82
N HIS A 71 7.82 -4.51 -11.76
CA HIS A 71 6.81 -3.48 -11.46
C HIS A 71 6.97 -2.93 -10.04
N LEU A 72 7.21 -3.77 -9.03
CA LEU A 72 7.44 -3.33 -7.65
C LEU A 72 8.69 -2.47 -7.52
N LEU A 73 9.78 -2.83 -8.21
CA LEU A 73 11.01 -2.03 -8.25
C LEU A 73 10.77 -0.69 -8.96
N GLN A 74 10.00 -0.65 -10.04
CA GLN A 74 9.62 0.58 -10.72
C GLN A 74 8.81 1.50 -9.81
N ILE A 75 7.79 0.97 -9.11
CA ILE A 75 6.98 1.72 -8.15
C ILE A 75 7.87 2.24 -7.02
N LEU A 76 8.70 1.38 -6.42
CA LEU A 76 9.58 1.77 -5.32
C LEU A 76 10.57 2.86 -5.73
N THR A 77 11.17 2.74 -6.92
CA THR A 77 12.10 3.74 -7.47
C THR A 77 11.40 5.09 -7.65
N LEU A 78 10.20 5.08 -8.23
CA LEU A 78 9.41 6.29 -8.44
C LEU A 78 9.02 6.96 -7.11
N LEU A 79 8.50 6.20 -6.15
CA LEU A 79 8.08 6.73 -4.86
C LEU A 79 9.28 7.25 -4.05
N THR A 80 10.42 6.56 -4.12
CA THR A 80 11.66 7.03 -3.47
C THR A 80 12.15 8.33 -4.11
N SER A 81 12.11 8.44 -5.45
CA SER A 81 12.42 9.69 -6.15
C SER A 81 11.48 10.82 -5.70
N LEU A 82 10.17 10.60 -5.67
CA LEU A 82 9.20 11.58 -5.16
C LEU A 82 9.48 11.98 -3.72
N LEU A 83 9.86 11.02 -2.87
CA LEU A 83 10.21 11.26 -1.47
C LEU A 83 11.46 12.13 -1.33
N LEU A 84 12.53 11.82 -2.06
CA LEU A 84 13.76 12.60 -2.06
C LEU A 84 13.52 14.04 -2.55
N HIS A 85 12.75 14.21 -3.62
CA HIS A 85 12.35 15.54 -4.11
C HIS A 85 11.50 16.30 -3.08
N SER A 86 10.55 15.63 -2.44
CA SER A 86 9.68 16.20 -1.40
C SER A 86 10.48 16.64 -0.16
N LEU A 87 11.50 15.87 0.22
CA LEU A 87 12.38 16.15 1.36
C LEU A 87 13.51 17.12 1.01
N ARG A 88 13.74 17.41 -0.28
CA ARG A 88 14.87 18.21 -0.79
C ARG A 88 16.22 17.62 -0.39
N VAL A 89 16.32 16.29 -0.41
CA VAL A 89 17.56 15.55 -0.12
C VAL A 89 18.11 15.03 -1.45
N SER A 90 19.39 15.33 -1.72
CA SER A 90 20.09 14.93 -2.95
C SER A 90 20.84 13.60 -2.82
N GLU A 91 21.04 13.10 -1.60
CA GLU A 91 21.79 11.87 -1.34
C GLU A 91 20.87 10.64 -1.27
N PHE A 92 21.42 9.54 -1.80
CA PHE A 92 20.77 8.28 -2.09
C PHE A 92 20.44 7.51 -0.80
N LEU A 93 19.32 6.79 -0.77
CA LEU A 93 19.15 5.68 0.17
C LEU A 93 20.10 4.54 -0.28
N ASP A 94 21.37 4.64 0.10
CA ASP A 94 22.48 3.77 -0.33
C ASP A 94 22.27 2.28 0.04
N GLN A 95 21.21 2.00 0.81
CA GLN A 95 20.79 0.65 1.22
C GLN A 95 19.27 0.47 1.12
N THR A 96 18.70 0.72 -0.06
CA THR A 96 17.28 0.41 -0.29
C THR A 96 17.08 -1.09 -0.28
N SER A 97 16.41 -1.61 0.76
CA SER A 97 15.98 -3.01 0.83
C SER A 97 14.49 -3.12 0.55
N LEU A 98 14.10 -4.12 -0.25
CA LEU A 98 12.71 -4.48 -0.47
C LEU A 98 12.40 -5.70 0.38
N HIS A 99 11.48 -5.56 1.34
CA HIS A 99 10.92 -6.67 2.09
C HIS A 99 9.51 -6.97 1.57
N LEU A 100 9.28 -8.20 1.11
CA LEU A 100 7.95 -8.65 0.69
C LEU A 100 7.36 -9.52 1.80
N GLN A 101 6.22 -9.10 2.35
CA GLN A 101 5.44 -9.85 3.32
C GLN A 101 4.10 -10.25 2.69
N MET A 102 3.75 -11.53 2.79
CA MET A 102 2.43 -12.04 2.41
C MET A 102 1.69 -12.48 3.67
N SER A 103 0.50 -11.92 3.89
CA SER A 103 -0.31 -12.20 5.08
C SER A 103 -1.66 -12.75 4.67
N SER A 104 -1.99 -13.95 5.16
CA SER A 104 -3.29 -14.59 4.96
C SER A 104 -4.06 -14.59 6.26
N LEU A 105 -5.10 -13.75 6.34
CA LEU A 105 -6.00 -13.70 7.48
C LEU A 105 -7.22 -14.56 7.20
N THR A 106 -7.31 -15.71 7.88
CA THR A 106 -8.48 -16.58 7.77
C THR A 106 -9.62 -16.01 8.60
N LYS A 107 -10.85 -16.03 8.04
CA LYS A 107 -12.05 -15.67 8.79
C LYS A 107 -12.22 -16.65 9.95
N GLN A 108 -12.01 -16.16 11.17
CA GLN A 108 -12.27 -16.96 12.35
C GLN A 108 -13.78 -17.11 12.52
N LYS A 109 -14.27 -18.35 12.63
CA LYS A 109 -15.70 -18.61 12.84
C LYS A 109 -16.13 -18.00 14.18
N ALA A 110 -16.90 -16.91 14.09
CA ALA A 110 -17.79 -16.36 15.10
C ALA A 110 -17.25 -16.34 16.54
N LEU A 111 -16.40 -15.36 16.87
CA LEU A 111 -16.59 -14.67 18.14
C LEU A 111 -17.56 -13.52 17.89
N GLU A 112 -18.47 -13.26 18.82
CA GLU A 112 -19.46 -12.17 18.76
C GLU A 112 -18.82 -10.76 18.73
N ASN A 113 -17.49 -10.67 18.86
CA ASN A 113 -16.73 -9.44 18.84
C ASN A 113 -15.90 -9.34 17.54
N GLU A 114 -15.77 -8.13 17.00
CA GLU A 114 -14.81 -7.84 15.93
C GLU A 114 -13.39 -8.19 16.43
N VAL A 115 -12.73 -9.11 15.73
CA VAL A 115 -11.36 -9.55 16.05
C VAL A 115 -10.41 -8.82 15.11
N GLU A 116 -9.45 -8.12 15.69
CA GLU A 116 -8.38 -7.45 14.95
C GLU A 116 -7.47 -8.50 14.30
N GLY A 117 -7.30 -8.42 12.97
CA GLY A 117 -6.44 -9.36 12.24
C GLY A 117 -4.95 -9.08 12.44
N LEU A 118 -4.55 -7.81 12.36
CA LEU A 118 -3.20 -7.33 12.63
C LEU A 118 -3.29 -6.11 13.54
N GLY A 119 -2.60 -6.17 14.68
CA GLY A 119 -2.60 -5.11 15.71
C GLY A 119 -2.26 -3.73 15.16
N MET A 120 -2.80 -2.67 15.75
CA MET A 120 -2.39 -1.30 15.43
C MET A 120 -0.87 -1.12 15.56
N HIS A 121 -0.24 -0.61 14.51
CA HIS A 121 1.20 -0.33 14.50
C HIS A 121 1.52 0.81 13.53
N THR A 122 2.80 1.19 13.51
CA THR A 122 3.38 2.06 12.49
C THR A 122 4.53 1.30 11.87
N ASP A 123 4.63 1.36 10.54
CA ASP A 123 5.68 0.66 9.82
C ASP A 123 7.05 1.29 10.11
N MET A 124 8.08 0.44 10.16
CA MET A 124 9.47 0.87 10.32
C MET A 124 10.13 1.25 8.98
N SER A 125 9.49 0.91 7.86
CA SER A 125 9.94 1.23 6.50
C SER A 125 9.69 2.70 6.16
N CYS A 126 10.47 3.25 5.22
CA CYS A 126 10.23 4.59 4.68
C CYS A 126 8.95 4.65 3.84
N ILE A 127 8.68 3.59 3.07
CA ILE A 127 7.53 3.45 2.18
C ILE A 127 7.05 2.00 2.29
N THR A 128 5.74 1.82 2.43
CA THR A 128 5.07 0.51 2.37
C THR A 128 4.07 0.51 1.23
N ILE A 129 4.12 -0.53 0.40
CA ILE A 129 3.15 -0.76 -0.67
C ILE A 129 2.26 -1.92 -0.22
N VAL A 130 0.96 -1.65 -0.07
CA VAL A 130 -0.02 -2.65 0.37
C VAL A 130 -0.97 -2.95 -0.78
N TYR A 131 -1.07 -4.22 -1.15
CA TYR A 131 -2.13 -4.70 -2.03
C TYR A 131 -3.19 -5.41 -1.18
N GLN A 132 -4.45 -4.98 -1.33
CA GLN A 132 -5.59 -5.59 -0.63
C GLN A 132 -6.41 -6.45 -1.59
N ASP A 133 -6.99 -7.53 -1.09
CA ASP A 133 -8.01 -8.28 -1.82
C ASP A 133 -9.36 -7.55 -1.81
N GLU A 134 -10.39 -8.16 -2.38
CA GLU A 134 -11.74 -7.58 -2.44
C GLU A 134 -12.47 -7.57 -1.09
N ILE A 135 -11.97 -8.31 -0.09
CA ILE A 135 -12.56 -8.34 1.27
C ILE A 135 -12.18 -7.07 2.02
N GLY A 136 -10.93 -6.62 1.86
CA GLY A 136 -10.39 -5.45 2.56
C GLY A 136 -10.13 -5.72 4.04
N GLY A 137 -10.31 -4.69 4.87
CA GLY A 137 -10.03 -4.75 6.32
C GLY A 137 -8.90 -3.83 6.77
N LEU A 138 -8.22 -3.14 5.84
CA LEU A 138 -7.26 -2.09 6.21
C LEU A 138 -7.98 -0.89 6.83
N GLN A 139 -7.52 -0.53 8.01
CA GLN A 139 -7.95 0.68 8.72
C GLN A 139 -6.75 1.57 8.98
N VAL A 140 -6.95 2.87 8.78
CA VAL A 140 -5.94 3.89 9.07
C VAL A 140 -6.45 4.83 10.15
N ARG A 141 -5.56 5.22 11.05
CA ARG A 141 -5.88 6.16 12.12
C ARG A 141 -5.65 7.60 11.65
N SER A 142 -6.68 8.43 11.72
CA SER A 142 -6.60 9.85 11.39
C SER A 142 -5.82 10.63 12.45
N LYS A 143 -5.41 11.87 12.13
CA LYS A 143 -4.75 12.77 13.11
C LYS A 143 -5.66 13.14 14.28
N GLU A 144 -6.98 13.09 14.06
CA GLU A 144 -8.02 13.27 15.08
C GLU A 144 -8.26 12.00 15.92
N GLY A 145 -7.50 10.93 15.66
CA GLY A 145 -7.55 9.68 16.41
C GLY A 145 -8.67 8.72 15.98
N LYS A 146 -9.41 9.03 14.92
CA LYS A 146 -10.51 8.20 14.39
C LYS A 146 -9.98 7.13 13.44
N TRP A 147 -10.58 5.93 13.50
CA TRP A 147 -10.31 4.87 12.54
C TRP A 147 -11.11 5.09 11.26
N ILE A 148 -10.45 4.91 10.12
CA ILE A 148 -11.01 5.10 8.78
C ILE A 148 -10.78 3.82 7.98
N ASP A 149 -11.85 3.21 7.49
CA ASP A 149 -11.76 2.05 6.59
C ASP A 149 -11.26 2.47 5.21
N ILE A 150 -10.24 1.77 4.72
CA ILE A 150 -9.73 1.92 3.36
C ILE A 150 -10.28 0.79 2.51
N ARG A 151 -11.38 1.08 1.81
CA ARG A 151 -12.04 0.09 0.94
C ARG A 151 -11.14 -0.28 -0.24
N PRO A 152 -11.06 -1.58 -0.61
CA PRO A 152 -10.40 -2.00 -1.83
C PRO A 152 -10.97 -1.25 -3.03
N ARG A 153 -10.09 -0.78 -3.91
CA ARG A 153 -10.46 -0.09 -5.14
C ARG A 153 -9.78 -0.76 -6.31
N GLU A 154 -10.56 -1.03 -7.36
CA GLU A 154 -10.04 -1.65 -8.56
C GLU A 154 -9.05 -0.74 -9.28
N GLY A 155 -7.92 -1.32 -9.70
CA GLY A 155 -6.85 -0.60 -10.38
C GLY A 155 -5.96 0.23 -9.46
N THR A 156 -6.02 -0.02 -8.14
CA THR A 156 -5.11 0.57 -7.14
C THR A 156 -4.49 -0.44 -6.20
#